data_AF-A0A7C4VK01-F1
#
_entry.id   AF-A0A7C4VK01-F1
#
_cell.length_a   1.000
_cell.length_b   1.000
_cell.length_c   1.000
_cell.angle_alpha   90.00
_cell.angle_beta   90.00
_cell.angle_gamma   90.00
#
_symmetry.space_group_name_H-M   'P 1'
#
loop_
_entity.id
_entity.type
_entity.pdbx_description
1 polymer ?
#
loop_
_entity_poly.entity_id
_entity_poly.type
_entity_poly.pdbx_seq_one_letter_code
_entity_poly.pdbx_strand_id
1 'polypeptide(L)'
;MQNMWFDNRDPEFLDVASETFPIPELDVVSHRIYRHPSGMIYLIGEVKNRFECNLSVEVNAYLLEGGKVRGFGWASTLIPILIPGQKSPFRVIFNNVKGGFNHYSIKVKFGVTKQNPFREMKILEHYFNVNDSGYFIVYGRLKNVSQNKVDLVKVIGSFYGKDSAILALDIKPSKPESFEAYEEGEFRLTVPSRLLSTLVKSYSLDFWTPTGLNLFSIKW
;
A
#
# COMPACT_ATOMS: atom_id res chain seq x y z
N MET A 1 19.26 -15.59 -16.54
CA MET A 1 18.41 -16.40 -15.65
C MET A 1 17.26 -15.52 -15.18
N GLN A 2 16.16 -15.54 -15.92
CA GLN A 2 15.04 -14.62 -15.74
C GLN A 2 13.79 -15.47 -15.94
N ASN A 3 13.08 -15.74 -14.85
CA ASN A 3 11.69 -16.18 -14.79
C ASN A 3 11.34 -16.37 -13.32
N MET A 4 10.74 -15.36 -12.72
CA MET A 4 10.24 -15.48 -11.37
C MET A 4 9.03 -14.53 -11.22
N TRP A 5 7.89 -15.16 -10.91
CA TRP A 5 6.66 -14.59 -10.34
C TRP A 5 5.59 -14.00 -11.29
N PHE A 6 5.00 -14.84 -12.14
CA PHE A 6 3.56 -14.76 -12.37
C PHE A 6 2.99 -16.18 -12.20
N ASP A 7 2.72 -16.59 -10.96
CA ASP A 7 1.86 -17.74 -10.71
C ASP A 7 0.44 -17.32 -11.14
N ASN A 8 -0.12 -18.00 -12.14
CA ASN A 8 -1.39 -17.72 -12.82
C ASN A 8 -2.63 -17.94 -11.92
N ARG A 9 -2.49 -17.81 -10.60
CA ARG A 9 -3.58 -18.01 -9.65
C ARG A 9 -3.93 -16.67 -9.02
N ASP A 10 -5.20 -16.30 -9.13
CA ASP A 10 -5.73 -15.13 -8.44
C ASP A 10 -5.64 -15.34 -6.91
N PRO A 11 -5.43 -14.28 -6.11
CA PRO A 11 -5.48 -14.37 -4.66
C PRO A 11 -6.86 -14.82 -4.19
N GLU A 12 -6.88 -15.65 -3.15
CA GLU A 12 -8.12 -16.10 -2.50
C GLU A 12 -8.50 -15.07 -1.43
N PHE A 13 -9.61 -14.37 -1.61
CA PHE A 13 -10.14 -13.49 -0.56
C PHE A 13 -10.72 -14.32 0.58
N LEU A 14 -10.38 -13.94 1.80
CA LEU A 14 -10.84 -14.65 2.99
C LEU A 14 -12.02 -13.88 3.58
N ASP A 15 -13.19 -14.49 3.53
CA ASP A 15 -14.40 -13.97 4.18
C ASP A 15 -14.40 -14.37 5.66
N VAL A 16 -13.71 -13.57 6.47
CA VAL A 16 -13.53 -13.78 7.90
C VAL A 16 -13.89 -12.50 8.65
N ALA A 17 -14.43 -12.65 9.86
CA ALA A 17 -14.82 -11.51 10.67
C ALA A 17 -13.61 -10.63 11.00
N SER A 18 -13.81 -9.33 11.16
CA SER A 18 -12.77 -8.37 11.50
C SER A 18 -13.16 -7.48 12.67
N GLU A 19 -12.19 -7.19 13.54
CA GLU A 19 -12.32 -6.17 14.58
C GLU A 19 -11.22 -5.13 14.43
N THR A 20 -11.57 -3.85 14.50
CA THR A 20 -10.61 -2.76 14.61
C THR A 20 -10.74 -2.17 16.01
N PHE A 21 -9.61 -1.83 16.63
CA PHE A 21 -9.62 -1.09 17.88
C PHE A 21 -9.55 0.40 17.53
N PRO A 22 -10.69 1.12 17.54
CA PRO A 22 -10.72 2.49 17.05
C PRO A 22 -9.88 3.39 17.95
N ILE A 23 -9.07 4.21 17.31
CA ILE A 23 -8.54 5.43 17.90
C ILE A 23 -9.32 6.55 17.19
N PRO A 24 -10.16 7.34 17.89
CA PRO A 24 -11.11 8.24 17.23
C PRO A 24 -10.46 9.16 16.18
N GLU A 25 -9.22 9.57 16.41
CA GLU A 25 -8.44 10.48 15.55
C GLU A 25 -7.45 9.76 14.61
N LEU A 26 -7.28 8.43 14.71
CA LEU A 26 -6.51 7.61 13.78
C LEU A 26 -7.29 6.36 13.38
N ASP A 27 -7.90 6.45 12.21
CA ASP A 27 -8.96 5.54 11.79
C ASP A 27 -8.46 4.57 10.72
N VAL A 28 -8.76 3.28 10.85
CA VAL A 28 -8.56 2.29 9.79
C VAL A 28 -9.76 2.36 8.87
N VAL A 29 -9.65 3.12 7.78
CA VAL A 29 -10.80 3.51 6.94
C VAL A 29 -11.18 2.47 5.89
N SER A 30 -10.28 1.52 5.58
CA SER A 30 -10.55 0.40 4.68
C SER A 30 -9.52 -0.69 4.95
N HIS A 31 -9.93 -1.96 4.86
CA HIS A 31 -9.01 -3.09 4.95
C HIS A 31 -9.56 -4.34 4.27
N ARG A 32 -8.68 -5.26 3.91
CA ARG A 32 -9.03 -6.53 3.29
C ARG A 32 -7.92 -7.55 3.54
N ILE A 33 -8.32 -8.78 3.82
CA ILE A 33 -7.43 -9.92 4.00
C ILE A 33 -7.58 -10.90 2.82
N TYR A 34 -6.46 -11.46 2.37
CA TYR A 34 -6.43 -12.45 1.30
C TYR A 34 -5.25 -13.42 1.47
N ARG A 35 -5.36 -14.59 0.87
CA ARG A 35 -4.28 -15.56 0.71
C ARG A 35 -3.67 -15.42 -0.67
N HIS A 36 -2.38 -15.12 -0.71
CA HIS A 36 -1.60 -15.10 -1.93
C HIS A 36 -1.33 -16.53 -2.44
N PRO A 37 -1.15 -16.77 -3.75
CA PRO A 37 -0.86 -18.10 -4.30
C PRO A 37 0.35 -18.83 -3.69
N SER A 38 1.29 -18.08 -3.11
CA SER A 38 2.42 -18.63 -2.33
C SER A 38 2.00 -19.27 -0.99
N GLY A 39 0.74 -19.15 -0.60
CA GLY A 39 0.19 -19.60 0.68
C GLY A 39 0.26 -18.55 1.80
N MET A 40 1.04 -17.48 1.62
CA MET A 40 1.13 -16.37 2.57
C MET A 40 -0.19 -15.61 2.67
N ILE A 41 -0.52 -15.15 3.88
CA ILE A 41 -1.71 -14.34 4.13
C ILE A 41 -1.28 -12.88 4.24
N TYR A 42 -2.03 -12.03 3.55
CA TYR A 42 -1.81 -10.60 3.47
C TYR A 42 -3.04 -9.89 4.01
N LEU A 43 -2.81 -8.88 4.84
CA LEU A 43 -3.80 -7.88 5.19
C LEU A 43 -3.33 -6.54 4.63
N ILE A 44 -4.14 -5.96 3.77
CA ILE A 44 -3.93 -4.60 3.25
C ILE A 44 -5.00 -3.68 3.80
N GLY A 45 -4.70 -2.39 3.89
CA GLY A 45 -5.67 -1.41 4.31
C GLY A 45 -5.14 0.01 4.21
N GLU A 46 -5.94 0.95 4.71
CA GLU A 46 -5.57 2.35 4.82
C GLU A 46 -5.88 2.86 6.23
N VAL A 47 -4.96 3.67 6.75
CA VAL A 47 -5.21 4.49 7.93
C VAL A 47 -5.35 5.95 7.52
N LYS A 48 -6.18 6.72 8.22
CA LYS A 48 -6.36 8.15 7.99
C LYS A 48 -5.96 8.94 9.24
N ASN A 49 -5.03 9.88 9.06
CA ASN A 49 -4.69 10.84 10.10
C ASN A 49 -5.78 11.92 10.20
N ARG A 50 -6.48 11.99 11.33
CA ARG A 50 -7.47 13.05 11.63
C ARG A 50 -6.95 14.04 12.68
N PHE A 51 -5.72 13.87 13.17
CA PHE A 51 -5.05 14.85 14.01
C PHE A 51 -4.60 16.07 13.19
N GLU A 52 -4.35 17.17 13.88
CA GLU A 52 -3.76 18.39 13.32
C GLU A 52 -2.22 18.38 13.31
N CYS A 53 -1.59 17.23 13.59
CA CYS A 53 -0.15 17.05 13.58
C CYS A 53 0.30 15.88 12.71
N ASN A 54 1.60 15.85 12.36
CA ASN A 54 2.19 14.77 11.57
C ASN A 54 2.38 13.53 12.45
N LEU A 55 2.08 12.35 11.89
CA LEU A 55 2.18 11.07 12.59
C LEU A 55 3.10 10.08 11.86
N SER A 56 3.87 9.31 12.61
CA SER A 56 4.34 7.99 12.18
C SER A 56 3.37 6.92 12.67
N VAL A 57 3.05 5.94 11.84
CA VAL A 57 2.02 4.93 12.16
C VAL A 57 2.55 3.51 11.94
N GLU A 58 2.29 2.65 12.93
CA GLU A 58 2.51 1.21 12.89
C GLU A 58 1.15 0.50 13.00
N VAL A 59 0.97 -0.53 12.17
CA VAL A 59 -0.19 -1.41 12.19
C VAL A 59 0.24 -2.77 12.71
N ASN A 60 -0.39 -3.22 13.77
CA ASN A 60 -0.29 -4.58 14.29
C ASN A 60 -1.57 -5.34 13.94
N ALA A 61 -1.46 -6.58 13.50
CA ALA A 61 -2.61 -7.41 13.20
C ALA A 61 -2.44 -8.83 13.72
N TYR A 62 -3.56 -9.43 14.12
CA TYR A 62 -3.61 -10.77 14.70
C TYR A 62 -4.66 -11.61 13.98
N LEU A 63 -4.33 -12.87 13.67
CA LEU A 63 -5.29 -13.87 13.22
C LEU A 63 -5.75 -14.68 14.42
N LEU A 64 -7.05 -14.92 14.55
CA LEU A 64 -7.69 -15.41 15.75
C LEU A 64 -8.63 -16.58 15.46
N GLU A 65 -8.69 -17.53 16.40
CA GLU A 65 -9.65 -18.64 16.40
C GLU A 65 -9.98 -19.00 17.85
N GLY A 66 -11.26 -18.94 18.25
CA GLY A 66 -11.67 -19.26 19.62
C GLY A 66 -10.90 -18.48 20.70
N GLY A 67 -10.60 -17.20 20.43
CA GLY A 67 -9.82 -16.33 21.33
C GLY A 67 -8.30 -16.57 21.34
N LYS A 68 -7.78 -17.54 20.58
CA LYS A 68 -6.35 -17.85 20.49
C LYS A 68 -5.71 -17.16 19.30
N VAL A 69 -4.51 -16.63 19.48
CA VAL A 69 -3.68 -16.08 18.39
C VAL A 69 -3.12 -17.22 17.54
N ARG A 70 -3.49 -17.22 16.26
CA ARG A 70 -3.04 -18.16 15.23
C ARG A 70 -1.96 -17.58 14.33
N GLY A 71 -1.89 -16.26 14.24
CA GLY A 71 -0.87 -15.55 13.49
C GLY A 71 -0.75 -14.11 14.00
N PHE A 72 0.44 -13.54 13.80
CA PHE A 72 0.73 -12.15 14.13
C PHE A 72 1.58 -11.55 13.02
N GLY A 73 1.30 -10.31 12.67
CA GLY A 73 2.09 -9.52 11.75
C GLY A 73 2.03 -8.05 12.11
N TRP A 74 3.04 -7.31 11.68
CA TRP A 74 3.09 -5.86 11.86
C TRP A 74 3.75 -5.20 10.66
N ALA A 75 3.43 -3.93 10.43
CA ALA A 75 4.06 -3.11 9.40
C ALA A 75 3.91 -1.62 9.75
N SER A 76 4.91 -0.81 9.40
CA SER A 76 4.70 0.62 9.25
C SER A 76 3.78 0.88 8.05
N THR A 77 3.08 2.01 8.06
CA THR A 77 2.39 2.49 6.86
C THR A 77 3.38 2.77 5.73
N LEU A 78 2.94 2.57 4.48
CA LEU A 78 3.79 2.70 3.30
C LEU A 78 4.16 4.17 3.02
N ILE A 79 3.30 5.10 3.42
CA ILE A 79 3.65 6.51 3.59
C ILE A 79 4.05 6.66 5.06
N PRO A 80 5.33 6.91 5.36
CA PRO A 80 5.83 6.77 6.72
C PRO A 80 5.57 7.98 7.62
N ILE A 81 5.36 9.18 7.06
CA ILE A 81 4.79 10.34 7.77
C ILE A 81 3.45 10.71 7.17
N LEU A 82 2.39 10.65 7.96
CA LEU A 82 1.05 11.08 7.59
C LEU A 82 0.82 12.49 8.07
N ILE A 83 0.62 13.43 7.14
CA ILE A 83 0.20 14.79 7.49
C ILE A 83 -1.30 14.82 7.84
N PRO A 84 -1.79 15.89 8.49
CA PRO A 84 -3.22 16.05 8.78
C PRO A 84 -4.12 15.80 7.57
N GLY A 85 -5.15 14.98 7.75
CA GLY A 85 -6.14 14.62 6.74
C GLY A 85 -5.70 13.55 5.73
N GLN A 86 -4.40 13.18 5.69
CA GLN A 86 -3.86 12.23 4.72
C GLN A 86 -4.23 10.78 5.07
N LYS A 87 -4.42 9.96 4.04
CA LYS A 87 -4.48 8.50 4.16
C LYS A 87 -3.11 7.89 3.84
N SER A 88 -2.80 6.77 4.47
CA SER A 88 -1.67 5.94 4.05
C SER A 88 -2.04 4.47 3.98
N PRO A 89 -1.69 3.79 2.87
CA PRO A 89 -1.87 2.35 2.79
C PRO A 89 -0.88 1.60 3.69
N PHE A 90 -1.26 0.42 4.13
CA PHE A 90 -0.40 -0.53 4.84
C PHE A 90 -0.54 -1.93 4.25
N ARG A 91 0.49 -2.76 4.44
CA ARG A 91 0.50 -4.17 4.06
C ARG A 91 1.17 -4.99 5.14
N VAL A 92 0.38 -5.75 5.89
CA VAL A 92 0.84 -6.72 6.87
C VAL A 92 0.92 -8.10 6.20
N ILE A 93 2.02 -8.80 6.40
CA ILE A 93 2.22 -10.18 5.95
C ILE A 93 2.26 -11.06 7.19
N PHE A 94 1.42 -12.10 7.23
CA PHE A 94 1.41 -13.05 8.32
C PHE A 94 2.33 -14.22 8.00
N ASN A 95 3.39 -14.34 8.79
CA ASN A 95 4.29 -15.49 8.74
C ASN A 95 3.86 -16.55 9.78
N ASN A 96 4.12 -17.82 9.48
CA ASN A 96 3.95 -18.93 10.43
C ASN A 96 2.53 -19.07 11.02
N VAL A 97 1.50 -18.91 10.19
CA VAL A 97 0.10 -19.08 10.60
C VAL A 97 -0.15 -20.53 11.01
N LYS A 98 -0.66 -20.74 12.23
CA LYS A 98 -0.90 -22.06 12.82
C LYS A 98 -2.37 -22.44 12.68
N GLY A 99 -2.67 -23.44 11.84
CA GLY A 99 -4.03 -23.93 11.66
C GLY A 99 -4.94 -22.92 10.96
N GLY A 100 -6.26 -23.09 11.13
CA GLY A 100 -7.27 -22.17 10.62
C GLY A 100 -7.42 -20.92 11.48
N PHE A 101 -8.14 -19.94 10.95
CA PHE A 101 -8.60 -18.76 11.68
C PHE A 101 -9.93 -18.31 11.08
N ASN A 102 -10.81 -17.73 11.90
CA ASN A 102 -12.12 -17.26 11.46
C ASN A 102 -12.32 -15.76 11.74
N HIS A 103 -11.32 -15.13 12.34
CA HIS A 103 -11.36 -13.74 12.73
C HIS A 103 -9.97 -13.10 12.64
N TYR A 104 -9.88 -11.79 12.40
CA TYR A 104 -8.65 -11.02 12.58
C TYR A 104 -8.92 -9.69 13.28
N SER A 105 -7.92 -9.19 14.00
CA SER A 105 -7.97 -7.88 14.62
C SER A 105 -6.85 -6.96 14.12
N ILE A 106 -7.14 -5.66 14.06
CA ILE A 106 -6.20 -4.60 13.68
C ILE A 106 -6.06 -3.62 14.84
N LYS A 107 -4.80 -3.38 15.24
CA LYS A 107 -4.43 -2.38 16.24
C LYS A 107 -3.39 -1.43 15.65
N VAL A 108 -3.74 -0.14 15.62
CA VAL A 108 -2.83 0.93 15.22
C VAL A 108 -2.08 1.49 16.43
N LYS A 109 -0.81 1.84 16.23
CA LYS A 109 0.01 2.65 17.14
C LYS A 109 0.56 3.82 16.35
N PHE A 110 0.77 4.95 17.01
CA PHE A 110 1.32 6.12 16.36
C PHE A 110 2.28 6.90 17.26
N GLY A 111 3.17 7.65 16.63
CA GLY A 111 4.00 8.66 17.28
C GLY A 111 3.77 10.02 16.62
N VAL A 112 3.59 11.07 17.41
CA VAL A 112 3.59 12.44 16.91
C VAL A 112 5.01 12.82 16.50
N THR A 113 5.16 13.45 15.34
CA THR A 113 6.47 13.86 14.81
C THR A 113 6.44 15.30 14.28
N LYS A 114 7.60 15.94 14.28
CA LYS A 114 7.83 17.23 13.59
C LYS A 114 8.47 17.06 12.21
N GLN A 115 8.76 15.82 11.82
CA GLN A 115 9.33 15.53 10.50
C GLN A 115 8.35 15.94 9.42
N ASN A 116 8.86 16.64 8.41
CA ASN A 116 8.10 16.94 7.22
C ASN A 116 8.29 15.81 6.20
N PRO A 117 7.22 15.43 5.50
CA PRO A 117 7.36 14.58 4.34
C PRO A 117 8.12 15.29 3.21
N PHE A 118 8.94 14.50 2.54
CA PHE A 118 9.63 14.78 1.30
C PHE A 118 8.67 14.97 0.13
N ARG A 119 8.90 16.06 -0.62
CA ARG A 119 8.02 16.55 -1.69
C ARG A 119 8.77 16.82 -3.00
N GLU A 120 9.98 16.29 -3.11
CA GLU A 120 10.88 16.61 -4.22
C GLU A 120 10.80 15.62 -5.38
N MET A 121 9.96 14.58 -5.29
CA MET A 121 9.50 13.82 -6.46
C MET A 121 8.12 14.30 -6.88
N LYS A 122 7.91 14.48 -8.19
CA LYS A 122 6.61 14.81 -8.78
C LYS A 122 6.23 13.80 -9.85
N ILE A 123 4.98 13.35 -9.83
CA ILE A 123 4.39 12.65 -10.97
C ILE A 123 4.06 13.71 -12.03
N LEU A 124 4.57 13.53 -13.24
CA LEU A 124 4.33 14.43 -14.36
C LEU A 124 3.06 14.07 -15.12
N GLU A 125 2.88 12.77 -15.37
CA GLU A 125 1.72 12.21 -16.05
C GLU A 125 1.53 10.75 -15.64
N HIS A 126 0.31 10.26 -15.80
CA HIS A 126 -0.02 8.87 -15.63
C HIS A 126 -1.24 8.50 -16.48
N TYR A 127 -1.33 7.24 -16.86
CA TYR A 127 -2.49 6.67 -17.52
C TYR A 127 -2.58 5.19 -17.17
N PHE A 128 -3.74 4.60 -17.43
CA PHE A 128 -3.93 3.17 -17.24
C PHE A 128 -4.30 2.48 -18.54
N ASN A 129 -4.01 1.18 -18.60
CA ASN A 129 -4.49 0.29 -19.66
C ASN A 129 -4.83 -1.08 -19.04
N VAL A 130 -5.76 -1.80 -19.65
CA VAL A 130 -5.98 -3.23 -19.41
C VAL A 130 -5.28 -3.99 -20.52
N ASN A 131 -4.26 -4.79 -20.19
CA ASN A 131 -3.55 -5.57 -21.21
C ASN A 131 -4.39 -6.74 -21.75
N ASP A 132 -3.89 -7.41 -22.79
CA ASP A 132 -4.56 -8.56 -23.42
C ASP A 132 -4.81 -9.73 -22.45
N SER A 133 -4.02 -9.81 -21.38
CA SER A 133 -4.20 -10.80 -20.31
C SER A 133 -5.24 -10.38 -19.26
N GLY A 134 -5.86 -9.21 -19.39
CA GLY A 134 -6.91 -8.68 -18.52
C GLY A 134 -6.42 -7.98 -17.25
N TYR A 135 -5.14 -7.63 -17.17
CA TYR A 135 -4.58 -6.94 -16.00
C TYR A 135 -4.66 -5.44 -16.14
N PHE A 136 -5.15 -4.77 -15.09
CA PHE A 136 -5.13 -3.32 -14.96
C PHE A 136 -3.71 -2.85 -14.61
N ILE A 137 -3.13 -2.03 -15.48
CA ILE A 137 -1.77 -1.54 -15.38
C ILE A 137 -1.80 -0.03 -15.38
N VAL A 138 -1.07 0.59 -14.45
CA VAL A 138 -0.83 2.03 -14.45
C VAL A 138 0.60 2.30 -14.89
N TYR A 139 0.74 3.19 -15.85
CA TYR A 139 2.00 3.74 -16.34
C TYR A 139 2.08 5.20 -15.92
N GLY A 140 3.29 5.70 -15.72
CA GLY A 140 3.47 7.14 -15.56
C GLY A 140 4.92 7.57 -15.58
N ARG A 141 5.10 8.89 -15.62
CA ARG A 141 6.39 9.55 -15.53
C ARG A 141 6.48 10.34 -14.24
N LEU A 142 7.69 10.41 -13.70
CA LEU A 142 8.00 11.17 -12.51
C LEU A 142 9.34 11.90 -12.67
N LYS A 143 9.54 12.92 -11.86
CA LYS A 143 10.70 13.81 -11.91
C LYS A 143 11.19 14.15 -10.52
N ASN A 144 12.50 14.09 -10.32
CA ASN A 144 13.14 14.76 -9.20
C ASN A 144 13.15 16.26 -9.48
N VAL A 145 12.53 17.09 -8.65
CA VAL A 145 12.50 18.55 -8.84
C VAL A 145 13.46 19.30 -7.92
N SER A 146 14.34 18.58 -7.23
CA SER A 146 15.36 19.16 -6.36
C SER A 146 16.72 19.28 -7.04
N GLN A 147 17.64 19.94 -6.33
CA GLN A 147 19.06 20.02 -6.66
C GLN A 147 19.86 18.81 -6.15
N ASN A 148 19.24 17.91 -5.38
CA ASN A 148 19.91 16.78 -4.73
C ASN A 148 19.53 15.47 -5.42
N LYS A 149 20.40 14.47 -5.31
CA LYS A 149 20.08 13.11 -5.72
C LYS A 149 19.02 12.49 -4.81
N VAL A 150 18.11 11.70 -5.38
CA VAL A 150 17.08 10.95 -4.65
C VAL A 150 17.24 9.46 -4.92
N ASP A 151 17.54 8.68 -3.88
CA ASP A 151 17.82 7.25 -4.03
C ASP A 151 16.59 6.38 -3.72
N LEU A 152 16.58 5.17 -4.30
CA LEU A 152 15.65 4.07 -4.00
C LEU A 152 14.17 4.47 -4.07
N VAL A 153 13.79 5.22 -5.10
CA VAL A 153 12.42 5.63 -5.37
C VAL A 153 11.58 4.41 -5.77
N LYS A 154 10.53 4.17 -5.00
CA LYS A 154 9.46 3.21 -5.30
C LYS A 154 8.17 3.97 -5.49
N VAL A 155 7.30 3.49 -6.37
CA VAL A 155 5.94 4.00 -6.54
C VAL A 155 4.97 3.03 -5.88
N ILE A 156 4.01 3.57 -5.14
CA ILE A 156 2.95 2.85 -4.46
C ILE A 156 1.65 3.13 -5.23
N GLY A 157 0.99 2.07 -5.70
CA GLY A 157 -0.35 2.14 -6.25
C GLY A 157 -1.37 1.59 -5.26
N SER A 158 -2.32 2.42 -4.86
CA SER A 158 -3.52 1.97 -4.14
C SER A 158 -4.69 1.90 -5.11
N PHE A 159 -5.28 0.71 -5.26
CA PHE A 159 -6.36 0.46 -6.19
C PHE A 159 -7.66 0.27 -5.43
N TYR A 160 -8.70 0.96 -5.86
CA TYR A 160 -9.96 1.03 -5.17
C TYR A 160 -11.10 0.50 -6.02
N GLY A 161 -12.04 -0.16 -5.36
CA GLY A 161 -13.26 -0.68 -5.96
C GLY A 161 -14.45 0.24 -5.70
N LYS A 162 -15.62 -0.38 -5.62
CA LYS A 162 -16.86 0.30 -5.20
C LYS A 162 -16.68 0.94 -3.81
N ASP A 163 -17.34 2.07 -3.60
CA ASP A 163 -17.36 2.81 -2.33
C ASP A 163 -15.96 3.23 -1.82
N SER A 164 -15.00 3.37 -2.75
CA SER A 164 -13.59 3.67 -2.47
C SER A 164 -12.89 2.66 -1.55
N ALA A 165 -13.40 1.43 -1.46
CA ALA A 165 -12.78 0.37 -0.68
C ALA A 165 -11.49 -0.12 -1.35
N ILE A 166 -10.42 -0.30 -0.57
CA ILE A 166 -9.14 -0.81 -1.07
C ILE A 166 -9.30 -2.25 -1.58
N LEU A 167 -8.83 -2.48 -2.81
CA LEU A 167 -8.85 -3.79 -3.48
C LEU A 167 -7.46 -4.41 -3.52
N ALA A 168 -6.47 -3.61 -3.90
CA ALA A 168 -5.11 -4.06 -4.11
C ALA A 168 -4.09 -2.96 -3.81
N LEU A 169 -2.87 -3.41 -3.53
CA LEU A 169 -1.67 -2.58 -3.45
C LEU A 169 -0.62 -3.16 -4.38
N ASP A 170 0.06 -2.30 -5.14
CA ASP A 170 1.32 -2.63 -5.78
C ASP A 170 2.39 -1.62 -5.39
N ILE A 171 3.62 -2.10 -5.23
CA ILE A 171 4.78 -1.27 -4.87
C ILE A 171 5.94 -1.72 -5.73
N LYS A 172 6.42 -0.83 -6.60
CA LYS A 172 7.48 -1.15 -7.55
C LYS A 172 8.56 -0.07 -7.56
N PRO A 173 9.84 -0.44 -7.75
CA PRO A 173 10.86 0.54 -8.09
C PRO A 173 10.47 1.32 -9.35
N SER A 174 10.75 2.61 -9.37
CA SER A 174 10.75 3.37 -10.62
C SER A 174 11.98 3.03 -11.47
N LYS A 175 12.02 3.56 -12.69
CA LYS A 175 13.17 3.51 -13.57
C LYS A 175 13.59 4.94 -13.97
N PRO A 176 14.78 5.41 -13.59
CA PRO A 176 15.74 4.73 -12.71
C PRO A 176 15.21 4.58 -11.26
N GLU A 177 15.89 3.77 -10.45
CA GLU A 177 15.60 3.67 -8.99
C GLU A 177 16.19 4.85 -8.21
N SER A 178 17.17 5.55 -8.78
CA SER A 178 17.79 6.72 -8.19
C SER A 178 17.83 7.83 -9.24
N PHE A 179 17.48 9.04 -8.84
CA PHE A 179 17.34 10.19 -9.71
C PHE A 179 18.38 11.23 -9.35
N GLU A 180 19.20 11.61 -10.32
CA GLU A 180 20.01 12.82 -10.21
C GLU A 180 19.11 14.07 -10.17
N ALA A 181 19.72 15.22 -9.87
CA ALA A 181 19.01 16.49 -9.84
C ALA A 181 18.26 16.73 -11.17
N TYR A 182 16.96 17.03 -11.10
CA TYR A 182 16.11 17.30 -12.25
C TYR A 182 15.90 16.14 -13.25
N GLU A 183 16.34 14.92 -12.91
CA GLU A 183 16.16 13.74 -13.75
C GLU A 183 14.69 13.29 -13.81
N GLU A 184 14.29 12.77 -14.97
CA GLU A 184 12.99 12.16 -15.21
C GLU A 184 13.11 10.65 -15.34
N GLY A 185 12.00 9.98 -15.07
CA GLY A 185 11.91 8.53 -15.12
C GLY A 185 10.47 8.07 -15.22
N GLU A 186 10.30 6.77 -15.17
CA GLU A 186 9.03 6.11 -15.40
C GLU A 186 8.71 5.08 -14.32
N PHE A 187 7.45 4.70 -14.22
CA PHE A 187 7.02 3.60 -13.39
C PHE A 187 5.91 2.80 -14.06
N ARG A 188 5.80 1.55 -13.63
CA ARG A 188 4.72 0.64 -14.01
C ARG A 188 4.23 -0.10 -12.78
N LEU A 189 2.93 -0.01 -12.52
CA LEU A 189 2.22 -0.71 -11.45
C LEU A 189 1.19 -1.64 -12.06
N THR A 190 0.94 -2.78 -11.44
CA THR A 190 -0.01 -3.78 -11.94
C THR A 190 -0.86 -4.29 -10.80
N VAL A 191 -2.18 -4.28 -10.99
CA VAL A 191 -3.10 -4.95 -10.06
C VAL A 191 -2.77 -6.45 -10.09
N PRO A 192 -2.47 -7.09 -8.95
CA PRO A 192 -1.88 -8.43 -8.90
C PRO A 192 -2.86 -9.56 -9.25
N SER A 193 -4.04 -9.24 -9.78
CA SER A 193 -5.11 -10.19 -10.08
C SER A 193 -5.95 -9.71 -11.24
N ARG A 194 -6.28 -10.61 -12.15
CA ARG A 194 -7.19 -10.33 -13.26
C ARG A 194 -8.61 -10.09 -12.75
N LEU A 195 -9.05 -10.89 -11.78
CA LEU A 195 -10.35 -10.70 -11.16
C LEU A 195 -10.46 -9.35 -10.43
N LEU A 196 -9.42 -8.93 -9.72
CA LEU A 196 -9.42 -7.58 -9.12
C LEU A 196 -9.36 -6.47 -10.15
N SER A 197 -8.67 -6.69 -11.27
CA SER A 197 -8.52 -5.70 -12.34
C SER A 197 -9.87 -5.26 -12.92
N THR A 198 -10.85 -6.17 -13.00
CA THR A 198 -12.21 -5.84 -13.47
C THR A 198 -13.03 -5.04 -12.45
N LEU A 199 -12.59 -5.01 -11.19
CA LEU A 199 -13.29 -4.35 -10.08
C LEU A 199 -12.74 -2.95 -9.78
N VAL A 200 -11.58 -2.58 -10.33
CA VAL A 200 -10.97 -1.27 -10.12
C VAL A 200 -11.88 -0.17 -10.67
N LYS A 201 -12.15 0.83 -9.83
CA LYS A 201 -12.92 2.04 -10.17
C LYS A 201 -12.08 3.31 -10.14
N SER A 202 -11.07 3.33 -9.27
CA SER A 202 -10.17 4.47 -9.09
C SER A 202 -8.83 3.98 -8.55
N TYR A 203 -7.79 4.81 -8.64
CA TYR A 203 -6.52 4.54 -7.99
C TYR A 203 -5.90 5.81 -7.41
N SER A 204 -4.95 5.63 -6.50
CA SER A 204 -4.02 6.66 -6.08
C SER A 204 -2.58 6.22 -6.24
N LEU A 205 -1.73 7.20 -6.52
CA LEU A 205 -0.29 7.03 -6.64
C LEU A 205 0.38 7.80 -5.52
N ASP A 206 1.34 7.16 -4.88
CA ASP A 206 2.27 7.76 -3.92
C ASP A 206 3.67 7.20 -4.25
N PHE A 207 4.71 7.70 -3.58
CA PHE A 207 6.06 7.14 -3.72
C PHE A 207 6.60 6.69 -2.36
N TRP A 208 7.78 6.06 -2.36
CA TRP A 208 8.62 5.71 -1.22
C TRP A 208 10.09 5.93 -1.53
N THR A 209 10.79 6.71 -0.69
CA THR A 209 12.25 6.83 -0.72
C THR A 209 12.84 6.86 0.72
N PRO A 210 14.04 6.30 0.96
CA PRO A 210 14.72 6.36 2.25
C PRO A 210 15.19 7.76 2.60
N THR A 211 15.58 8.58 1.61
CA THR A 211 16.01 9.98 1.83
C THR A 211 14.83 10.90 2.10
N GLY A 212 13.58 10.40 2.04
CA GLY A 212 12.41 11.25 2.08
C GLY A 212 11.09 10.52 2.30
N LEU A 213 10.51 10.70 3.49
CA LEU A 213 9.19 10.21 3.87
C LEU A 213 8.10 10.86 2.96
N ASN A 214 7.26 10.12 2.25
CA ASN A 214 6.63 10.60 0.99
C ASN A 214 5.42 11.54 1.09
N LEU A 215 5.09 12.20 -0.05
CA LEU A 215 3.79 12.86 -0.29
C LEU A 215 3.46 13.07 -1.79
N PHE A 216 2.35 12.50 -2.28
CA PHE A 216 1.21 13.20 -2.90
C PHE A 216 0.24 12.14 -3.42
N SER A 217 -1.04 12.18 -3.02
CA SER A 217 -2.08 11.28 -3.54
C SER A 217 -2.81 11.96 -4.70
N ILE A 218 -2.56 11.55 -5.94
CA ILE A 218 -3.43 11.90 -7.07
C ILE A 218 -4.59 10.91 -7.04
N LYS A 219 -5.82 11.40 -6.81
CA LYS A 219 -7.03 10.57 -6.95
C LYS A 219 -7.52 10.68 -8.38
N TRP A 220 -7.70 9.53 -9.02
CA TRP A 220 -8.39 9.41 -10.29
C TRP A 220 -9.49 8.35 -10.16
#